data_AF-A0A451CP19-F1
#
_entry.id   AF-A0A451CP19-F1
#
_cell.length_a   1.000
_cell.length_b   1.000
_cell.length_c   1.000
_cell.angle_alpha   90.00
_cell.angle_beta   90.00
_cell.angle_gamma   90.00
#
_symmetry.space_group_name_H-M   'P 1'
#
loop_
_entity.id
_entity.type
_entity.pdbx_description
1 polymer ?
#
loop_
_entity_poly.entity_id
_entity_poly.type
_entity_poly.pdbx_seq_one_letter_code
_entity_poly.pdbx_strand_id
1 'polypeptide(L)'
;MYRLVLTIGGSIRDLAPVILVIGFFQIVILGKPIPNLADIGIGILLVLIGLTLFVRGLEIGLFPLGETLAYSFAKKGSLLWLLAFAFALGFGTTVAEPALIAVAGEAADAAVVAGMIAEGDAARSEYALGLRMTVAVSVGFAIVVGVYRIIRGWPVQYLILGGYAGVVVMTFFAPEEIIGIAYDSGGVTTSTITVPMVTALGVGLASSIQGRNPFSDGFGLIAFASLTPMIFVMGYGMIVG
;
A
#
# COMPACT_ATOMS: atom_id res chain seq x y z
N MET A 1 15.56 -25.47 -6.69
CA MET A 1 14.45 -26.19 -6.01
C MET A 1 14.29 -25.78 -4.55
N TYR A 2 15.34 -25.86 -3.71
CA TYR A 2 15.26 -25.50 -2.28
C TYR A 2 14.76 -24.08 -1.98
N ARG A 3 15.22 -23.07 -2.73
CA ARG A 3 14.72 -21.68 -2.59
C ARG A 3 13.23 -21.53 -2.92
N LEU A 4 12.71 -22.31 -3.87
CA LEU A 4 11.32 -22.21 -4.31
C LEU A 4 10.37 -22.82 -3.27
N VAL A 5 10.79 -23.92 -2.64
CA VAL A 5 10.07 -24.54 -1.52
C VAL A 5 10.03 -23.61 -0.29
N LEU A 6 11.12 -22.88 -0.01
CA LEU A 6 11.15 -21.89 1.07
C LEU A 6 10.21 -20.71 0.81
N THR A 7 10.15 -20.20 -0.43
CA THR A 7 9.23 -19.09 -0.79
C THR A 7 7.76 -19.51 -0.69
N ILE A 8 7.41 -20.74 -1.10
CA ILE A 8 6.06 -21.28 -0.91
C ILE A 8 5.69 -21.36 0.57
N GLY A 9 6.63 -21.80 1.42
CA GLY A 9 6.43 -21.81 2.88
C GLY A 9 6.19 -20.41 3.46
N GLY A 10 6.88 -19.39 2.92
CA GLY A 10 6.64 -17.98 3.24
C GLY A 10 5.23 -17.53 2.87
N SER A 11 4.81 -17.76 1.62
CA SER A 11 3.47 -17.40 1.14
C SER A 11 2.35 -18.08 1.94
N ILE A 12 2.55 -19.34 2.38
CA ILE A 12 1.60 -20.03 3.26
C ILE A 12 1.53 -19.33 4.62
N ARG A 13 2.67 -18.94 5.20
CA ARG A 13 2.72 -18.22 6.47
C ARG A 13 2.06 -16.85 6.38
N ASP A 14 2.17 -16.17 5.24
CA ASP A 14 1.56 -14.86 5.01
C ASP A 14 0.02 -14.96 4.85
N LEU A 15 -0.48 -16.03 4.22
CA LEU A 15 -1.92 -16.24 4.04
C LEU A 15 -2.60 -16.92 5.24
N ALA A 16 -1.87 -17.69 6.05
CA ALA A 16 -2.43 -18.44 7.17
C ALA A 16 -3.25 -17.59 8.15
N PRO A 17 -2.82 -16.38 8.57
CA PRO A 17 -3.62 -15.54 9.46
C PRO A 17 -4.98 -15.17 8.87
N VAL A 18 -5.02 -14.83 7.58
CA VAL A 18 -6.27 -14.48 6.88
C VAL A 18 -7.21 -15.68 6.82
N ILE A 19 -6.69 -16.84 6.41
CA ILE A 19 -7.45 -18.09 6.33
C ILE A 19 -7.99 -18.47 7.72
N LEU A 20 -7.17 -18.36 8.77
CA LEU A 20 -7.55 -18.68 10.14
C LEU A 20 -8.63 -17.72 10.67
N VAL A 21 -8.48 -16.41 10.45
CA VAL A 21 -9.48 -15.41 10.89
C VAL A 21 -10.80 -15.62 10.17
N ILE A 22 -10.79 -15.78 8.84
CA ILE A 22 -12.01 -16.01 8.07
C ILE A 22 -12.67 -17.34 8.50
N GLY A 23 -11.89 -18.41 8.64
CA GLY A 23 -12.38 -19.71 9.10
C GLY A 23 -12.99 -19.65 10.50
N PHE A 24 -12.34 -18.94 11.42
CA PHE A 24 -12.85 -18.71 12.77
C PHE A 24 -14.19 -17.97 12.74
N PHE A 25 -14.29 -16.86 12.00
CA PHE A 25 -15.54 -16.10 11.89
C PHE A 25 -16.66 -16.91 11.24
N GLN A 26 -16.38 -17.66 10.17
CA GLN A 26 -17.37 -18.51 9.48
C GLN A 26 -17.91 -19.63 10.39
N ILE A 27 -17.01 -20.39 11.01
CA ILE A 27 -17.37 -21.61 11.74
C ILE A 27 -17.88 -21.27 13.15
N VAL A 28 -17.21 -20.37 13.86
CA VAL A 28 -17.47 -20.10 15.29
C VAL A 28 -18.50 -18.99 15.49
N ILE A 29 -18.38 -17.88 14.74
CA ILE A 29 -19.24 -16.71 14.96
C ILE A 29 -20.52 -16.78 14.12
N LEU A 30 -20.40 -17.04 12.82
CA LEU A 30 -21.53 -17.10 11.88
C LEU A 30 -22.26 -18.45 11.91
N GLY A 31 -21.61 -19.51 12.40
CA GLY A 31 -22.18 -20.86 12.50
C GLY A 31 -22.57 -21.47 11.15
N LYS A 32 -21.97 -21.02 10.05
CA LYS A 32 -22.28 -21.50 8.70
C LYS A 32 -21.16 -22.43 8.19
N PRO A 33 -21.51 -23.54 7.51
CA PRO A 33 -20.50 -24.33 6.81
C PRO A 33 -19.93 -23.49 5.67
N ILE A 34 -18.61 -23.59 5.45
CA ILE A 34 -17.94 -22.85 4.39
C ILE A 34 -18.45 -23.38 3.03
N PRO A 35 -19.14 -22.55 2.23
CA PRO A 35 -19.62 -22.95 0.92
C PRO A 35 -18.45 -23.13 -0.06
N ASN A 36 -18.59 -24.02 -1.03
CA ASN A 36 -17.64 -24.16 -2.15
C ASN A 36 -16.17 -24.40 -1.73
N LEU A 37 -15.96 -25.31 -0.77
CA LEU A 37 -14.63 -25.65 -0.25
C LEU A 37 -13.60 -25.98 -1.35
N ALA A 38 -14.04 -26.67 -2.41
CA ALA A 38 -13.19 -27.04 -3.54
C ALA A 38 -12.72 -25.81 -4.33
N ASP A 39 -13.63 -24.89 -4.64
CA ASP A 39 -13.30 -23.65 -5.38
C ASP A 39 -12.37 -22.75 -4.56
N ILE A 40 -12.61 -22.64 -3.25
CA ILE A 40 -11.74 -21.90 -2.33
C ILE A 40 -10.35 -22.55 -2.29
N GLY A 41 -10.26 -23.89 -2.22
CA GLY A 41 -9.00 -24.60 -2.23
C GLY A 41 -8.19 -24.35 -3.51
N ILE A 42 -8.85 -24.38 -4.66
CA ILE A 42 -8.23 -24.06 -5.96
C ILE A 42 -7.79 -22.59 -6.00
N GLY A 43 -8.64 -21.66 -5.53
CA GLY A 43 -8.32 -20.24 -5.45
C GLY A 43 -7.09 -19.96 -4.59
N ILE A 44 -7.02 -20.56 -3.39
CA ILE A 44 -5.86 -20.44 -2.49
C ILE A 44 -4.59 -20.98 -3.17
N LEU A 45 -4.68 -22.12 -3.88
CA LEU A 45 -3.55 -22.68 -4.60
C LEU A 45 -3.05 -21.73 -5.71
N LEU A 46 -3.96 -21.15 -6.49
CA LEU A 46 -3.63 -20.19 -7.53
C LEU A 46 -3.01 -18.91 -6.95
N VAL A 47 -3.55 -18.40 -5.84
CA VAL A 47 -2.99 -17.24 -5.12
C VAL A 47 -1.59 -17.55 -4.58
N LEU A 48 -1.38 -18.74 -3.98
CA LEU A 48 -0.06 -19.15 -3.48
C LEU A 48 0.98 -19.18 -4.60
N ILE A 49 0.65 -19.79 -5.74
CA ILE A 49 1.56 -19.86 -6.89
C ILE A 49 1.81 -18.45 -7.45
N GLY A 50 0.75 -17.67 -7.67
CA GLY A 50 0.83 -16.33 -8.23
C GLY A 50 1.66 -15.39 -7.35
N LEU A 51 1.37 -15.34 -6.04
CA LEU A 51 2.10 -14.51 -5.09
C LEU A 51 3.58 -14.91 -5.00
N THR A 52 3.87 -16.21 -4.97
CA THR A 52 5.24 -16.72 -4.92
C THR A 52 6.04 -16.30 -6.16
N LEU A 53 5.48 -16.49 -7.36
CA LEU A 53 6.12 -16.09 -8.61
C LEU A 53 6.31 -14.57 -8.69
N PHE A 54 5.30 -13.82 -8.25
CA PHE A 54 5.30 -12.38 -8.24
C PHE A 54 6.39 -11.81 -7.32
N VAL A 55 6.40 -12.19 -6.03
CA VAL A 55 7.41 -11.73 -5.06
C VAL A 55 8.81 -12.12 -5.54
N ARG A 56 8.98 -13.33 -6.08
CA ARG A 56 10.27 -13.77 -6.61
C ARG A 56 10.71 -12.95 -7.82
N GLY A 57 9.78 -12.57 -8.69
CA GLY A 57 10.03 -11.66 -9.81
C GLY A 57 10.48 -10.28 -9.34
N LEU A 58 9.86 -9.75 -8.29
CA LEU A 58 10.25 -8.47 -7.68
C LEU A 58 11.67 -8.53 -7.09
N GLU A 59 12.01 -9.59 -6.35
CA GLU A 59 13.33 -9.78 -5.73
C GLU A 59 14.47 -9.82 -6.75
N ILE A 60 14.24 -10.45 -7.91
CA ILE A 60 15.28 -10.62 -8.93
C ILE A 60 15.36 -9.39 -9.84
N GLY A 61 14.21 -8.78 -10.16
CA GLY A 61 14.14 -7.67 -11.11
C GLY A 61 14.16 -6.31 -10.43
N LEU A 62 13.10 -6.00 -9.68
CA LEU A 62 12.78 -4.63 -9.27
C LEU A 62 13.57 -4.15 -8.04
N PHE A 63 13.85 -5.00 -7.04
CA PHE A 63 14.60 -4.55 -5.85
C PHE A 63 16.06 -4.20 -6.17
N PRO A 64 16.84 -5.02 -6.92
CA PRO A 64 18.21 -4.68 -7.26
C PRO A 64 18.30 -3.40 -8.11
N LEU A 65 17.31 -3.16 -8.97
CA LEU A 65 17.19 -1.92 -9.72
C LEU A 65 16.94 -0.72 -8.79
N GLY A 66 16.00 -0.84 -7.85
CA GLY A 66 15.73 0.19 -6.85
C GLY A 66 16.95 0.55 -6.01
N GLU A 67 17.66 -0.46 -5.49
CA GLU A 67 18.89 -0.29 -4.70
C GLU A 67 20.01 0.36 -5.51
N THR A 68 20.25 -0.11 -6.75
CA THR A 68 21.31 0.43 -7.61
C THR A 68 21.03 1.88 -8.00
N LEU A 69 19.76 2.24 -8.27
CA LEU A 69 19.35 3.61 -8.57
C LEU A 69 19.48 4.50 -7.34
N ALA A 70 19.02 4.06 -6.17
CA ALA A 70 19.18 4.79 -4.92
C ALA A 70 20.66 5.09 -4.63
N TYR A 71 21.52 4.07 -4.75
CA TYR A 71 22.97 4.22 -4.58
C TYR A 71 23.59 5.16 -5.61
N SER A 72 23.20 5.03 -6.88
CA SER A 72 23.71 5.89 -7.96
C SER A 72 23.31 7.35 -7.78
N PHE A 73 22.09 7.63 -7.32
CA PHE A 73 21.64 8.98 -7.03
C PHE A 73 22.27 9.56 -5.77
N ALA A 74 22.44 8.76 -4.72
CA ALA A 74 23.19 9.15 -3.53
C ALA A 74 24.64 9.54 -3.89
N LYS A 75 25.28 8.79 -4.80
CA LYS A 75 26.66 9.06 -5.26
C LYS A 75 26.78 10.22 -6.25
N LYS A 76 25.82 10.39 -7.17
CA LYS A 76 25.81 11.48 -8.16
C LYS A 76 25.30 12.82 -7.62
N GLY A 77 24.60 12.82 -6.48
CA GLY A 77 24.15 14.04 -5.80
C GLY A 77 22.93 14.73 -6.41
N SER A 78 22.22 14.11 -7.37
CA SER A 78 21.02 14.73 -7.94
C SER A 78 19.77 14.39 -7.13
N LEU A 79 19.47 15.25 -6.16
CA LEU A 79 18.28 15.15 -5.31
C LEU A 79 16.98 15.12 -6.13
N LEU A 80 16.86 15.98 -7.16
CA LEU A 80 15.64 16.07 -7.97
C LEU A 80 15.31 14.75 -8.66
N TRP A 81 16.30 14.09 -9.28
CA TRP A 81 16.07 12.81 -9.95
C TRP A 81 15.75 11.68 -8.97
N LEU A 82 16.36 11.70 -7.78
CA LEU A 82 16.01 10.75 -6.72
C LEU A 82 14.56 10.92 -6.26
N LEU A 83 14.11 12.16 -6.04
CA LEU A 83 12.73 12.44 -5.62
C LEU A 83 11.73 12.12 -6.73
N ALA A 84 12.03 12.45 -7.99
CA ALA A 84 11.19 12.09 -9.13
C ALA A 84 11.05 10.58 -9.30
N PHE A 85 12.16 9.84 -9.14
CA PHE A 85 12.15 8.38 -9.17
C PHE A 85 11.32 7.80 -8.01
N ALA A 86 11.52 8.32 -6.79
CA ALA A 86 10.78 7.92 -5.60
C ALA A 86 9.26 8.13 -5.78
N PHE A 87 8.86 9.27 -6.33
CA PHE A 87 7.46 9.55 -6.67
C PHE A 87 6.92 8.54 -7.67
N ALA A 88 7.62 8.37 -8.81
CA ALA A 88 7.18 7.49 -9.88
C ALA A 88 7.06 6.02 -9.42
N LEU A 89 7.98 5.58 -8.56
CA LEU A 89 7.95 4.25 -7.97
C LEU A 89 6.74 4.08 -7.04
N GLY A 90 6.51 5.02 -6.11
CA GLY A 90 5.35 4.96 -5.21
C GLY A 90 4.02 5.04 -5.94
N PHE A 91 3.91 6.01 -6.85
CA PHE A 91 2.74 6.18 -7.70
C PHE A 91 2.49 4.93 -8.55
N GLY A 92 3.49 4.46 -9.30
CA GLY A 92 3.33 3.35 -10.24
C GLY A 92 3.00 2.03 -9.56
N THR A 93 3.65 1.71 -8.43
CA THR A 93 3.36 0.50 -7.65
C THR A 93 1.96 0.55 -7.06
N THR A 94 1.52 1.71 -6.56
CA THR A 94 0.19 1.88 -5.98
C THR A 94 -0.90 1.85 -7.06
N VAL A 95 -0.69 2.47 -8.23
CA VAL A 95 -1.62 2.32 -9.35
C VAL A 95 -1.74 0.85 -9.70
N ALA A 96 -0.63 0.11 -9.83
CA ALA A 96 -0.66 -1.29 -10.22
C ALA A 96 -1.23 -2.25 -9.16
N GLU A 97 -1.53 -1.78 -7.95
CA GLU A 97 -1.94 -2.61 -6.81
C GLU A 97 -3.34 -3.23 -7.00
N PRO A 98 -3.46 -4.57 -7.11
CA PRO A 98 -4.75 -5.24 -7.28
C PRO A 98 -5.70 -5.02 -6.10
N ALA A 99 -5.18 -4.99 -4.87
CA ALA A 99 -6.02 -4.77 -3.69
C ALA A 99 -6.67 -3.38 -3.72
N LEU A 100 -5.96 -2.36 -4.24
CA LEU A 100 -6.50 -1.02 -4.40
C LEU A 100 -7.57 -0.95 -5.48
N ILE A 101 -7.40 -1.69 -6.58
CA ILE A 101 -8.43 -1.79 -7.62
C ILE A 101 -9.72 -2.38 -7.04
N ALA A 102 -9.61 -3.42 -6.23
CA ALA A 102 -10.78 -4.04 -5.58
C ALA A 102 -11.45 -3.09 -4.58
N VAL A 103 -10.69 -2.48 -3.67
CA VAL A 103 -11.23 -1.52 -2.69
C VAL A 103 -11.83 -0.30 -3.36
N ALA A 104 -11.25 0.20 -4.45
CA ALA A 104 -11.81 1.32 -5.19
C ALA A 104 -13.13 0.98 -5.90
N GLY A 105 -13.28 -0.27 -6.36
CA GLY A 105 -14.55 -0.77 -6.89
C GLY A 105 -15.64 -0.83 -5.82
N GLU A 106 -15.33 -1.45 -4.67
CA GLU A 106 -16.27 -1.55 -3.55
C GLU A 106 -16.64 -0.18 -2.98
N ALA A 107 -15.68 0.74 -2.92
CA ALA A 107 -15.90 2.12 -2.53
C ALA A 107 -16.86 2.86 -3.48
N ALA A 108 -16.77 2.59 -4.78
CA ALA A 108 -17.67 3.17 -5.76
C ALA A 108 -19.09 2.58 -5.62
N ASP A 109 -19.22 1.28 -5.34
CA ASP A 109 -20.51 0.65 -5.03
C ASP A 109 -21.15 1.25 -3.78
N ALA A 110 -20.38 1.41 -2.71
CA ALA A 110 -20.85 2.06 -1.48
C ALA A 110 -21.28 3.52 -1.72
N ALA A 111 -20.53 4.26 -2.55
CA ALA A 111 -20.84 5.66 -2.88
C ALA A 111 -22.15 5.82 -3.67
N VAL A 112 -22.51 4.85 -4.54
CA VAL A 112 -23.83 4.83 -5.21
C VAL A 112 -24.94 4.61 -4.20
N VAL A 113 -24.78 3.63 -3.30
CA VAL A 113 -25.79 3.28 -2.28
C VAL A 113 -26.04 4.45 -1.32
N ALA A 114 -24.99 5.20 -0.98
CA ALA A 114 -25.08 6.42 -0.17
C ALA A 114 -25.63 7.64 -0.93
N GLY A 115 -25.87 7.52 -2.24
CA GLY A 115 -26.36 8.62 -3.08
C GLY A 115 -25.32 9.73 -3.35
N MET A 116 -24.03 9.48 -3.11
CA MET A 116 -22.96 10.44 -3.38
C MET A 116 -22.63 10.55 -4.87
N ILE A 117 -22.84 9.47 -5.64
CA ILE A 117 -22.59 9.44 -7.08
C ILE A 117 -23.80 8.87 -7.83
N ALA A 118 -23.97 9.27 -9.09
CA ALA A 118 -25.09 8.86 -9.92
C ALA A 118 -25.09 7.34 -10.21
N GLU A 119 -26.28 6.76 -10.37
CA GLU A 119 -26.42 5.38 -10.82
C GLU A 119 -25.95 5.25 -12.28
N GLY A 120 -24.85 4.52 -12.48
CA GLY A 120 -24.35 4.20 -13.82
C GLY A 120 -22.91 3.69 -13.81
N ASP A 121 -22.61 2.79 -14.75
CA ASP A 121 -21.27 2.19 -14.86
C ASP A 121 -20.18 3.24 -15.14
N ALA A 122 -20.53 4.29 -15.87
CA ALA A 122 -19.62 5.41 -16.13
C ALA A 122 -19.23 6.14 -14.83
N ALA A 123 -20.20 6.54 -14.02
CA ALA A 123 -19.96 7.25 -12.75
C ALA A 123 -19.17 6.38 -11.75
N ARG A 124 -19.51 5.09 -11.66
CA ARG A 124 -18.77 4.13 -10.82
C ARG A 124 -17.32 4.01 -11.24
N SER A 125 -17.06 3.85 -12.54
CA SER A 125 -15.69 3.71 -13.06
C SER A 125 -14.86 4.99 -12.88
N GLU A 126 -15.48 6.15 -13.02
CA GLU A 126 -14.83 7.45 -12.81
C GLU A 126 -14.46 7.66 -11.34
N TYR A 127 -15.38 7.37 -10.41
CA TYR A 127 -15.11 7.46 -8.97
C TYR A 127 -14.00 6.48 -8.54
N ALA A 128 -14.09 5.22 -8.95
CA ALA A 128 -13.08 4.21 -8.63
C ALA A 128 -11.69 4.61 -9.17
N LEU A 129 -11.63 5.17 -10.39
CA LEU A 129 -10.39 5.65 -10.97
C LEU A 129 -9.87 6.90 -10.23
N GLY A 130 -10.75 7.86 -9.90
CA GLY A 130 -10.40 9.05 -9.13
C GLY A 130 -9.83 8.72 -7.75
N LEU A 131 -10.45 7.78 -7.05
CA LEU A 131 -9.96 7.29 -5.76
C LEU A 131 -8.60 6.59 -5.91
N ARG A 132 -8.45 5.68 -6.88
CA ARG A 132 -7.19 4.98 -7.15
C ARG A 132 -6.05 5.93 -7.47
N MET A 133 -6.31 6.95 -8.30
CA MET A 133 -5.32 7.97 -8.64
C MET A 133 -4.98 8.86 -7.45
N THR A 134 -5.96 9.22 -6.62
CA THR A 134 -5.75 9.96 -5.37
C THR A 134 -4.84 9.20 -4.43
N VAL A 135 -5.12 7.92 -4.20
CA VAL A 135 -4.28 7.06 -3.35
C VAL A 135 -2.88 6.94 -3.94
N ALA A 136 -2.75 6.70 -5.25
CA ALA A 136 -1.43 6.60 -5.88
C ALA A 136 -0.60 7.89 -5.80
N VAL A 137 -1.20 9.05 -6.01
CA VAL A 137 -0.53 10.35 -5.84
C VAL A 137 -0.10 10.54 -4.40
N SER A 138 -0.96 10.19 -3.44
CA SER A 138 -0.66 10.30 -2.02
C SER A 138 0.53 9.44 -1.61
N VAL A 139 0.63 8.20 -2.11
CA VAL A 139 1.78 7.32 -1.84
C VAL A 139 3.05 7.86 -2.51
N GLY A 140 2.96 8.28 -3.78
CA GLY A 140 4.10 8.90 -4.46
C GLY A 140 4.65 10.09 -3.66
N PHE A 141 3.75 10.97 -3.18
CA PHE A 141 4.11 12.09 -2.32
C PHE A 141 4.71 11.65 -0.98
N ALA A 142 4.11 10.63 -0.33
CA ALA A 142 4.59 10.07 0.92
C ALA A 142 6.03 9.56 0.81
N ILE A 143 6.36 8.87 -0.27
CA ILE A 143 7.72 8.37 -0.51
C ILE A 143 8.69 9.52 -0.77
N VAL A 144 8.30 10.55 -1.54
CA VAL A 144 9.12 11.75 -1.73
C VAL A 144 9.48 12.39 -0.39
N VAL A 145 8.48 12.60 0.47
CA VAL A 145 8.69 13.15 1.81
C VAL A 145 9.56 12.23 2.65
N GLY A 146 9.34 10.92 2.61
CA GLY A 146 10.12 9.93 3.33
C GLY A 146 11.59 9.88 2.88
N VAL A 147 11.86 9.92 1.57
CA VAL A 147 13.21 9.97 1.01
C VAL A 147 13.90 11.27 1.41
N TYR A 148 13.22 12.41 1.28
CA TYR A 148 13.75 13.70 1.73
C TYR A 148 14.07 13.70 3.24
N ARG A 149 13.20 13.08 4.04
CA ARG A 149 13.40 12.88 5.49
C ARG A 149 14.68 12.10 5.80
N ILE A 150 14.93 10.98 5.10
CA ILE A 150 16.14 10.16 5.30
C ILE A 150 17.40 10.99 5.02
N ILE A 151 17.39 11.78 3.95
CA ILE A 151 18.53 12.62 3.56
C ILE A 151 18.78 13.71 4.61
N ARG A 152 17.71 14.37 5.09
CA ARG A 152 17.81 15.43 6.11
C ARG A 152 18.03 14.90 7.52
N GLY A 153 17.79 13.61 7.75
CA GLY A 153 17.92 12.99 9.05
C GLY A 153 16.85 13.39 10.06
N TRP A 154 15.66 13.75 9.59
CA TRP A 154 14.58 14.15 10.48
C TRP A 154 14.00 12.93 11.24
N PRO A 155 13.71 13.06 12.55
CA PRO A 155 13.12 11.97 13.31
C PRO A 155 11.74 11.62 12.78
N VAL A 156 11.52 10.34 12.48
CA VAL A 156 10.26 9.82 11.90
C VAL A 156 9.05 10.08 12.81
N GLN A 157 9.26 10.06 14.13
CA GLN A 157 8.22 10.15 15.15
C GLN A 157 7.38 11.43 15.02
N TYR A 158 8.01 12.58 14.74
CA TYR A 158 7.31 13.86 14.64
C TYR A 158 6.38 13.92 13.43
N LEU A 159 6.81 13.37 12.30
CA LEU A 159 6.01 13.32 11.09
C LEU A 159 4.85 12.32 11.22
N ILE A 160 5.08 11.18 11.88
CA ILE A 160 4.00 10.22 12.17
C ILE A 160 2.98 10.84 13.12
N LEU A 161 3.43 11.46 14.21
CA LEU A 161 2.55 12.09 15.19
C LEU A 161 1.72 13.21 14.56
N GLY A 162 2.37 14.11 13.80
CA GLY A 162 1.68 15.18 13.09
C GLY A 162 0.72 14.66 12.01
N GLY A 163 1.12 13.61 11.29
CA GLY A 163 0.28 12.94 10.32
C GLY A 163 -0.99 12.34 10.94
N TYR A 164 -0.86 11.58 12.03
CA TYR A 164 -2.02 11.00 12.71
C TYR A 164 -2.90 12.05 13.38
N ALA A 165 -2.31 13.11 13.92
CA ALA A 165 -3.09 14.27 14.36
C ALA A 165 -3.91 14.85 13.20
N GLY A 166 -3.30 14.97 12.02
CA GLY A 166 -3.99 15.37 10.79
C GLY A 166 -5.11 14.41 10.40
N VAL A 167 -4.88 13.10 10.46
CA VAL A 167 -5.92 12.08 10.22
C VAL A 167 -7.09 12.28 11.16
N VAL A 168 -6.84 12.36 12.47
CA VAL A 168 -7.89 12.56 13.49
C VAL A 168 -8.67 13.84 13.24
N VAL A 169 -8.00 14.95 12.92
CA VAL A 169 -8.66 16.21 12.60
C VAL A 169 -9.54 16.06 11.36
N MET A 170 -9.01 15.47 10.28
CA MET A 170 -9.75 15.25 9.04
C MET A 170 -10.97 14.35 9.25
N THR A 171 -10.88 13.34 10.13
CA THR A 171 -12.00 12.43 10.45
C THR A 171 -13.21 13.17 11.01
N PHE A 172 -13.03 14.27 11.75
CA PHE A 172 -14.16 15.06 12.25
C PHE A 172 -14.93 15.82 11.15
N PHE A 173 -14.32 16.03 9.99
CA PHE A 173 -14.92 16.77 8.87
C PHE A 173 -15.29 15.87 7.69
N ALA A 174 -14.82 14.62 7.67
CA ALA A 174 -14.99 13.71 6.54
C ALA A 174 -16.39 13.08 6.54
N PRO A 175 -16.99 12.83 5.37
CA PRO A 175 -18.22 12.03 5.26
C PRO A 175 -18.04 10.63 5.88
N GLU A 176 -19.07 10.13 6.58
CA GLU A 176 -19.01 8.85 7.30
C GLU A 176 -18.67 7.67 6.38
N GLU A 177 -19.15 7.74 5.15
CA GLU A 177 -18.97 6.73 4.11
C GLU A 177 -17.51 6.61 3.65
N ILE A 178 -16.77 7.74 3.67
CA ILE A 178 -15.40 7.81 3.16
C ILE A 178 -14.37 7.53 4.24
N ILE A 179 -14.71 7.72 5.51
CA ILE A 179 -13.82 7.40 6.62
C ILE A 179 -13.37 5.94 6.54
N GLY A 180 -14.31 4.99 6.40
CA GLY A 180 -13.96 3.56 6.27
C GLY A 180 -13.02 3.29 5.09
N ILE A 181 -13.35 3.85 3.93
CA ILE A 181 -12.56 3.70 2.70
C ILE A 181 -11.15 4.30 2.86
N ALA A 182 -11.02 5.43 3.56
CA ALA A 182 -9.74 6.09 3.81
C ALA A 182 -8.81 5.23 4.67
N TYR A 183 -9.34 4.64 5.74
CA TYR A 183 -8.58 3.76 6.62
C TYR A 183 -8.20 2.43 5.93
N ASP A 184 -9.10 1.85 5.14
CA ASP A 184 -8.81 0.65 4.35
C ASP A 184 -7.78 0.93 3.25
N SER A 185 -7.88 2.08 2.59
CA SER A 185 -6.90 2.50 1.57
C SER A 185 -5.48 2.60 2.15
N GLY A 186 -5.34 3.11 3.38
CA GLY A 186 -4.05 3.14 4.08
C GLY A 186 -3.51 1.74 4.41
N GLY A 187 -4.39 0.78 4.70
CA GLY A 187 -4.00 -0.63 4.87
C GLY A 187 -3.57 -1.27 3.55
N VAL A 188 -4.31 -1.03 2.47
CA VAL A 188 -4.03 -1.55 1.14
C VAL A 188 -2.66 -1.12 0.61
N THR A 189 -2.19 0.09 0.92
CA THR A 189 -0.87 0.54 0.46
C THR A 189 0.30 -0.15 1.17
N THR A 190 0.02 -0.97 2.18
CA THR A 190 0.98 -1.90 2.80
C THR A 190 1.01 -3.29 2.16
N SER A 191 0.49 -3.40 0.94
CA SER A 191 0.38 -4.63 0.16
C SER A 191 1.72 -5.25 -0.29
N THR A 192 1.58 -6.44 -0.85
CA THR A 192 2.64 -7.31 -1.38
C THR A 192 3.46 -6.68 -2.51
N ILE A 193 2.94 -5.69 -3.23
CA ILE A 193 3.67 -4.97 -4.29
C ILE A 193 4.43 -3.77 -3.70
N THR A 194 3.73 -2.92 -2.96
CA THR A 194 4.22 -1.60 -2.57
C THR A 194 5.28 -1.70 -1.47
N VAL A 195 5.03 -2.48 -0.41
CA VAL A 195 5.95 -2.53 0.75
C VAL A 195 7.35 -2.97 0.38
N PRO A 196 7.56 -4.07 -0.35
CA PRO A 196 8.92 -4.52 -0.65
C PRO A 196 9.69 -3.50 -1.49
N MET A 197 9.00 -2.83 -2.42
CA MET A 197 9.57 -1.79 -3.28
C MET A 197 9.97 -0.53 -2.50
N VAL A 198 9.08 -0.04 -1.64
CA VAL A 198 9.33 1.12 -0.77
C VAL A 198 10.42 0.81 0.25
N THR A 199 10.43 -0.41 0.78
CA THR A 199 11.44 -0.87 1.74
C THR A 199 12.81 -0.96 1.07
N ALA A 200 12.92 -1.55 -0.13
CA ALA A 200 14.17 -1.63 -0.87
C ALA A 200 14.76 -0.24 -1.13
N LEU A 201 13.92 0.72 -1.55
CA LEU A 201 14.33 2.12 -1.71
C LEU A 201 14.78 2.75 -0.38
N GLY A 202 13.98 2.61 0.67
CA GLY A 202 14.25 3.22 1.98
C GLY A 202 15.48 2.67 2.68
N VAL A 203 15.58 1.34 2.77
CA VAL A 203 16.71 0.61 3.35
C VAL A 203 17.96 0.81 2.50
N GLY A 204 17.86 0.73 1.17
CA GLY A 204 18.98 0.96 0.26
C GLY A 204 19.54 2.39 0.39
N LEU A 205 18.66 3.39 0.43
CA LEU A 205 19.06 4.78 0.62
C LEU A 205 19.67 5.01 2.00
N ALA A 206 19.03 4.53 3.07
CA ALA A 206 19.55 4.67 4.44
C ALA A 206 20.92 3.97 4.59
N SER A 207 21.12 2.80 3.97
CA SER A 207 22.39 2.08 4.02
C SER A 207 23.51 2.79 3.25
N SER A 208 23.16 3.61 2.27
CA SER A 208 24.13 4.37 1.45
C SER A 208 24.60 5.68 2.12
N ILE A 209 23.93 6.15 3.17
CA ILE A 209 24.21 7.41 3.84
C ILE A 209 24.84 7.13 5.22
N GLN A 210 26.04 7.65 5.46
CA GLN A 210 26.71 7.50 6.75
C GLN A 210 25.89 8.11 7.89
N GLY A 211 25.79 7.39 9.01
CA GLY A 211 25.05 7.82 10.21
C GLY A 211 23.54 7.62 10.15
N ARG A 212 23.01 6.92 9.12
CA ARG A 212 21.60 6.51 9.07
C ARG A 212 21.43 5.07 9.50
N ASN A 213 20.28 4.78 10.10
CA ASN A 213 19.96 3.43 10.55
C ASN A 213 18.88 2.85 9.63
N PRO A 214 19.16 1.81 8.84
CA PRO A 214 18.21 1.23 7.90
C PRO A 214 16.91 0.73 8.55
N PHE A 215 16.95 0.35 9.82
CA PHE A 215 15.76 -0.09 10.55
C PHE A 215 14.84 1.08 10.90
N SER A 216 15.35 2.14 11.54
CA SER A 216 14.50 3.28 11.91
C SER A 216 14.18 4.19 10.72
N ASP A 217 15.17 4.41 9.84
CA ASP A 217 15.04 5.33 8.73
C ASP A 217 14.37 4.66 7.51
N GLY A 218 14.77 3.44 7.17
CA GLY A 218 14.25 2.71 6.01
C GLY A 218 12.79 2.27 6.20
N PHE A 219 12.47 1.57 7.29
CA PHE A 219 11.09 1.09 7.52
C PHE A 219 10.09 2.22 7.78
N GLY A 220 10.56 3.37 8.29
CA GLY A 220 9.70 4.54 8.52
C GLY A 220 9.02 5.08 7.24
N LEU A 221 9.49 4.71 6.05
CA LEU A 221 8.82 5.04 4.79
C LEU A 221 7.47 4.33 4.62
N ILE A 222 7.34 3.10 5.12
CA ILE A 222 6.10 2.31 5.04
C ILE A 222 4.98 3.01 5.79
N ALA A 223 5.29 3.54 6.98
CA ALA A 223 4.34 4.28 7.79
C ALA A 223 3.77 5.50 7.05
N PHE A 224 4.58 6.23 6.28
CA PHE A 224 4.08 7.36 5.48
C PHE A 224 3.24 6.91 4.30
N ALA A 225 3.65 5.84 3.63
CA ALA A 225 2.90 5.26 2.53
C ALA A 225 1.49 4.80 2.96
N SER A 226 1.30 4.44 4.24
CA SER A 226 -0.01 4.10 4.81
C SER A 226 -0.80 5.30 5.32
N LEU A 227 -0.12 6.26 5.96
CA LEU A 227 -0.76 7.41 6.60
C LEU A 227 -1.29 8.44 5.59
N THR A 228 -0.51 8.74 4.55
CA THR A 228 -0.82 9.81 3.61
C THR A 228 -2.08 9.54 2.77
N PRO A 229 -2.34 8.30 2.30
CA PRO A 229 -3.61 7.93 1.69
C PRO A 229 -4.83 8.26 2.54
N MET A 230 -4.78 8.05 3.85
CA MET A 230 -5.91 8.33 4.73
C MET A 230 -6.33 9.80 4.62
N ILE A 231 -5.36 10.71 4.68
CA ILE A 231 -5.60 12.16 4.57
C ILE A 231 -6.11 12.53 3.18
N PHE A 232 -5.49 12.00 2.12
CA PHE A 232 -5.84 12.34 0.75
C PHE A 232 -7.21 11.80 0.34
N VAL A 233 -7.57 10.59 0.78
CA VAL A 233 -8.87 9.98 0.52
C VAL A 233 -9.97 10.73 1.27
N MET A 234 -9.76 11.10 2.54
CA MET A 234 -10.71 11.96 3.25
C MET A 234 -10.87 13.31 2.55
N GLY A 235 -9.78 13.92 2.07
CA GLY A 235 -9.84 15.18 1.32
C GLY A 235 -10.56 15.04 -0.03
N TYR A 236 -10.32 13.95 -0.77
CA TYR A 236 -11.06 13.62 -1.98
C TYR A 236 -12.55 13.49 -1.69
N GLY A 237 -12.88 12.84 -0.59
CA GLY A 237 -14.25 12.66 -0.16
C GLY A 237 -15.00 13.94 0.17
N MET A 238 -14.33 14.91 0.81
CA MET A 238 -14.91 16.22 1.08
C MET A 238 -15.12 17.07 -0.18
N ILE A 239 -14.46 16.74 -1.30
CA ILE A 239 -14.58 17.48 -2.56
C ILE A 239 -15.67 16.89 -3.45
N VAL A 240 -15.82 15.56 -3.41
CA VAL A 240 -16.71 14.81 -4.30
C VAL A 240 -18.06 14.51 -3.66
N GLY A 241 -18.11 14.32 -2.33
CA GLY A 241 -19.35 14.20 -1.55
C GLY A 241 -19.90 15.55 -1.12
#